data_AF-A0A2A7DAM7-F1
#
_entry.id   AF-A0A2A7DAM7-F1
#
_cell.length_a   1.000
_cell.length_b   1.000
_cell.length_c   1.000
_cell.angle_alpha   90.00
_cell.angle_beta   90.00
_cell.angle_gamma   90.00
#
_symmetry.space_group_name_H-M   'P 1'
#
loop_
_entity.id
_entity.type
_entity.pdbx_description
1 polymer ?
#
loop_
_entity_poly.entity_id
_entity_poly.type
_entity_poly.pdbx_seq_one_letter_code
_entity_poly.pdbx_strand_id
1 'polypeptide(L)'
;MTIGKRSGFICLFFFSLVACSQSNIAIDKENDVIVKREGISNLDKFEKFILNVDQGEVDKIRIVHYTHEGDPIFQTLEYSGTDIIHMLDNRQDRFAGNHTGMDEDSCKRIVKEQRESQTAYRLIDCVNENGRNGYDLLYVPKK
;
A
#
# COMPACT_ATOMS: atom_id res chain seq x y z
N MET A 1 -21.99 -50.00 -45.76
CA MET A 1 -22.52 -49.47 -44.48
C MET A 1 -21.60 -49.91 -43.36
N THR A 2 -20.83 -48.97 -42.80
CA THR A 2 -20.47 -48.88 -41.38
C THR A 2 -19.59 -47.64 -41.21
N ILE A 3 -20.07 -46.75 -40.34
CA ILE A 3 -19.55 -45.42 -40.04
C ILE A 3 -18.56 -45.56 -38.89
N GLY A 4 -17.31 -45.13 -39.10
CA GLY A 4 -16.28 -45.01 -38.07
C GLY A 4 -16.30 -43.61 -37.46
N LYS A 5 -16.50 -43.55 -36.14
CA LYS A 5 -16.74 -42.37 -35.30
C LYS A 5 -15.59 -41.35 -35.35
N ARG A 6 -15.93 -40.06 -35.54
CA ARG A 6 -15.05 -38.90 -35.27
C ARG A 6 -14.89 -38.74 -33.75
N SER A 7 -13.69 -38.98 -33.22
CA SER A 7 -13.31 -38.52 -31.88
C SER A 7 -13.07 -37.01 -31.93
N GLY A 8 -13.99 -36.25 -31.34
CA GLY A 8 -13.83 -34.82 -31.14
C GLY A 8 -12.81 -34.55 -30.04
N PHE A 9 -11.73 -33.85 -30.39
CA PHE A 9 -10.84 -33.20 -29.42
C PHE A 9 -11.58 -32.00 -28.84
N ILE A 10 -12.10 -32.14 -27.61
CA ILE A 10 -12.61 -31.02 -26.83
C ILE A 10 -11.39 -30.30 -26.26
N CYS A 11 -11.00 -29.21 -26.91
CA CYS A 11 -10.05 -28.25 -26.37
C CYS A 11 -10.72 -27.56 -25.17
N LEU A 12 -10.42 -28.03 -23.97
CA LEU A 12 -10.69 -27.30 -22.73
C LEU A 12 -9.88 -26.00 -22.75
N PHE A 13 -10.51 -24.92 -23.21
CA PHE A 13 -10.05 -23.56 -22.97
C PHE A 13 -10.07 -23.34 -21.45
N PHE A 14 -8.91 -23.51 -20.81
CA PHE A 14 -8.65 -22.91 -19.51
C PHE A 14 -8.77 -21.40 -19.69
N PHE A 15 -9.92 -20.85 -19.29
CA PHE A 15 -10.06 -19.41 -19.07
C PHE A 15 -9.11 -19.05 -17.92
N SER A 16 -7.90 -18.64 -18.27
CA SER A 16 -7.00 -17.93 -17.37
C SER A 16 -7.75 -16.67 -16.95
N LEU A 17 -8.38 -16.70 -15.77
CA LEU A 17 -8.88 -15.51 -15.11
C LEU A 17 -7.66 -14.65 -14.79
N VAL A 18 -7.30 -13.78 -15.73
CA VAL A 18 -6.39 -12.67 -15.47
C VAL A 18 -7.15 -11.77 -14.50
N ALA A 19 -6.94 -11.99 -13.21
CA ALA A 19 -7.39 -11.07 -12.18
C ALA A 19 -6.56 -9.79 -12.35
N CYS A 20 -7.10 -8.82 -13.09
CA CYS A 20 -6.59 -7.47 -13.06
C CYS A 20 -6.70 -6.98 -11.61
N SER A 21 -5.57 -6.76 -10.94
CA SER A 21 -5.52 -6.15 -9.61
C SER A 21 -5.92 -4.68 -9.72
N GLN A 22 -7.21 -4.41 -9.82
CA GLN A 22 -7.70 -3.05 -9.75
C GLN A 22 -7.42 -2.51 -8.35
N SER A 23 -6.61 -1.46 -8.27
CA SER A 23 -6.39 -0.68 -7.05
C SER A 23 -7.76 -0.25 -6.52
N ASN A 24 -8.16 -0.79 -5.38
CA ASN A 24 -9.48 -0.54 -4.84
C ASN A 24 -9.52 0.89 -4.26
N ILE A 25 -10.12 1.83 -4.97
CA ILE A 25 -10.23 3.24 -4.57
C ILE A 25 -11.20 3.42 -3.39
N ALA A 26 -12.02 2.41 -3.07
CA ALA A 26 -12.91 2.49 -1.92
C ALA A 26 -12.09 2.52 -0.61
N ILE A 27 -12.32 3.58 0.17
CA ILE A 27 -11.73 3.75 1.50
C ILE A 27 -12.52 2.90 2.49
N ASP A 28 -11.84 1.98 3.14
CA ASP A 28 -12.37 1.17 4.24
C ASP A 28 -12.22 1.97 5.54
N LYS A 29 -13.31 2.57 6.01
CA LYS A 29 -13.28 3.42 7.20
C LYS A 29 -12.95 2.66 8.50
N GLU A 30 -13.10 1.34 8.51
CA GLU A 30 -12.84 0.51 9.69
C GLU A 30 -11.42 -0.03 9.72
N ASN A 31 -10.79 -0.23 8.55
CA ASN A 31 -9.47 -0.87 8.47
C ASN A 31 -8.36 0.01 7.90
N ASP A 32 -8.68 1.01 7.05
CA ASP A 32 -7.66 1.94 6.56
C ASP A 32 -7.23 2.89 7.69
N VAL A 33 -5.94 3.20 7.74
CA VAL A 33 -5.42 4.25 8.60
C VAL A 33 -5.72 5.59 7.92
N ILE A 34 -6.64 6.37 8.48
CA ILE A 34 -7.09 7.61 7.83
C ILE A 34 -6.41 8.80 8.50
N VAL A 35 -5.61 9.52 7.72
CA VAL A 35 -4.87 10.71 8.16
C VAL A 35 -5.54 11.96 7.61
N LYS A 36 -6.03 12.79 8.52
CA LYS A 36 -6.62 14.09 8.22
C LYS A 36 -5.98 15.17 9.07
N ARG A 37 -6.32 16.43 8.79
CA ARG A 37 -5.87 17.58 9.58
C ARG A 37 -6.30 17.48 11.04
N GLU A 38 -7.47 16.90 11.30
CA GLU A 38 -8.05 16.77 12.65
C GLU A 38 -7.42 15.63 13.46
N GLY A 39 -6.71 14.69 12.81
CA GLY A 39 -6.08 13.56 13.48
C GLY A 39 -5.98 12.30 12.64
N ILE A 40 -5.65 11.20 13.31
CA ILE A 40 -5.44 9.88 12.72
C ILE A 40 -6.50 8.92 13.28
N SER A 41 -7.28 8.30 12.40
CA SER A 41 -8.18 7.20 12.75
C SER A 41 -7.50 5.85 12.53
N ASN A 42 -7.92 4.84 13.31
CA ASN A 42 -7.43 3.45 13.20
C ASN A 42 -5.90 3.33 13.40
N LEU A 43 -5.33 4.19 14.25
CA LEU A 43 -3.89 4.17 14.57
C LEU A 43 -3.45 2.81 15.14
N ASP A 44 -4.34 2.12 15.86
CA ASP A 44 -4.11 0.77 16.39
C ASP A 44 -3.80 -0.25 15.29
N LYS A 45 -4.35 -0.08 14.09
CA LYS A 45 -4.06 -0.94 12.92
C LYS A 45 -2.64 -0.73 12.43
N PHE A 46 -2.20 0.53 12.37
CA PHE A 46 -0.82 0.86 12.04
C PHE A 46 0.15 0.30 13.09
N GLU A 47 -0.15 0.48 14.37
CA GLU A 47 0.67 -0.06 15.46
C GLU A 47 0.76 -1.58 15.42
N LYS A 48 -0.34 -2.27 15.10
CA LYS A 48 -0.34 -3.73 14.90
C LYS A 48 0.52 -4.14 13.69
N PHE A 49 0.43 -3.42 12.58
CA PHE A 49 1.30 -3.65 11.42
C PHE A 49 2.78 -3.52 11.78
N ILE A 50 3.17 -2.48 12.53
CA ILE A 50 4.56 -2.32 13.00
C ILE A 50 5.00 -3.52 13.85
N LEU A 51 4.15 -3.96 14.79
CA LEU A 51 4.44 -5.15 15.62
C LEU A 51 4.63 -6.42 14.78
N ASN A 52 3.81 -6.59 13.74
CA ASN A 52 3.90 -7.75 12.84
C ASN A 52 5.21 -7.70 12.04
N VAL A 53 5.59 -6.54 11.50
CA VAL A 53 6.88 -6.34 10.81
C VAL A 53 8.05 -6.65 11.74
N ASP A 54 8.04 -6.15 12.98
CA ASP A 54 9.09 -6.41 13.98
C ASP A 54 9.20 -7.90 14.33
N GLN A 55 8.12 -8.65 14.19
CA GLN A 55 8.06 -10.10 14.43
C GLN A 55 8.37 -10.94 13.18
N GLY A 56 8.57 -10.31 12.02
CA GLY A 56 8.77 -11.02 10.76
C GLY A 56 7.48 -11.60 10.16
N GLU A 57 6.30 -11.18 10.64
CA GLU A 57 5.01 -11.66 10.16
C GLU A 57 4.58 -10.90 8.90
N VAL A 58 4.23 -11.65 7.84
CA VAL A 58 3.69 -11.08 6.60
C VAL A 58 2.41 -10.31 6.91
N ASP A 59 2.38 -9.04 6.53
CA ASP A 59 1.23 -8.17 6.78
C ASP A 59 1.12 -7.05 5.74
N LYS A 60 -0.05 -6.45 5.67
CA LYS A 60 -0.37 -5.37 4.74
C LYS A 60 -1.22 -4.31 5.43
N ILE A 61 -0.82 -3.05 5.25
CA ILE A 61 -1.58 -1.90 5.75
C ILE A 61 -1.74 -0.86 4.65
N ARG A 62 -2.86 -0.15 4.68
CA ARG A 62 -3.11 1.00 3.81
C ARG A 62 -3.36 2.24 4.65
N ILE A 63 -2.67 3.31 4.30
CA ILE A 63 -2.76 4.63 4.89
C ILE A 63 -3.37 5.56 3.84
N VAL A 64 -4.40 6.30 4.22
CA VAL A 64 -5.07 7.27 3.35
C VAL A 64 -4.78 8.66 3.90
N HIS A 65 -3.94 9.41 3.17
CA HIS A 65 -3.63 10.80 3.48
C HIS A 65 -4.58 11.71 2.72
N TYR A 66 -5.30 12.56 3.43
CA TYR A 66 -6.07 13.61 2.80
C TYR A 66 -5.22 14.86 2.55
N THR A 67 -5.30 15.40 1.33
CA THR A 67 -4.72 16.70 0.99
C THR A 67 -5.43 17.84 1.73
N HIS A 68 -4.92 19.07 1.59
CA HIS A 68 -5.57 20.24 2.17
C HIS A 68 -6.98 20.49 1.60
N GLU A 69 -7.16 20.17 0.33
CA GLU A 69 -8.39 20.29 -0.46
C GLU A 69 -9.37 19.13 -0.20
N GLY A 70 -8.90 18.03 0.40
CA GLY A 70 -9.69 16.87 0.78
C GLY A 70 -9.67 15.71 -0.23
N ASP A 71 -8.71 15.70 -1.15
CA ASP A 71 -8.50 14.57 -2.05
C ASP A 71 -7.63 13.49 -1.36
N PRO A 72 -7.92 12.19 -1.57
CA PRO A 72 -7.15 11.12 -0.94
C PRO A 72 -5.90 10.73 -1.74
N ILE A 73 -4.81 10.51 -1.03
CA ILE A 73 -3.58 9.87 -1.51
C ILE A 73 -3.45 8.55 -0.74
N PHE A 74 -3.28 7.44 -1.47
CA PHE A 74 -3.19 6.11 -0.89
C PHE A 74 -1.73 5.68 -0.80
N GLN A 75 -1.30 5.31 0.39
CA GLN A 75 0.01 4.73 0.65
C GLN A 75 -0.18 3.32 1.21
N THR A 76 0.23 2.31 0.46
CA THR A 76 0.08 0.90 0.85
C THR A 76 1.44 0.30 1.13
N LEU A 77 1.55 -0.41 2.26
CA LEU A 77 2.74 -1.14 2.67
C LEU A 77 2.42 -2.62 2.70
N GLU A 78 3.25 -3.42 2.07
CA GLU A 78 3.15 -4.87 2.08
C GLU A 78 4.49 -5.47 2.49
N TYR A 79 4.54 -6.05 3.68
CA TYR A 79 5.74 -6.68 4.22
C TYR A 79 5.73 -8.17 3.90
N SER A 80 6.79 -8.64 3.24
CA SER A 80 6.93 -10.02 2.78
C SER A 80 7.60 -10.97 3.77
N GLY A 81 7.93 -10.49 4.98
CA GLY A 81 8.82 -11.18 5.92
C GLY A 81 10.30 -10.84 5.73
N THR A 82 10.65 -10.14 4.64
CA THR A 82 12.01 -9.63 4.41
C THR A 82 12.03 -8.18 3.97
N ASP A 83 11.21 -7.83 2.98
CA ASP A 83 11.18 -6.50 2.36
C ASP A 83 9.79 -5.89 2.50
N ILE A 84 9.72 -4.57 2.39
CA ILE A 84 8.48 -3.80 2.41
C ILE A 84 8.28 -3.20 1.02
N ILE A 85 7.23 -3.65 0.33
CA ILE A 85 6.77 -3.02 -0.90
C ILE A 85 5.93 -1.81 -0.52
N HIS A 86 6.35 -0.64 -0.96
CA HIS A 86 5.70 0.64 -0.78
C HIS A 86 5.05 1.06 -2.09
N MET A 87 3.73 1.24 -2.08
CA MET A 87 2.96 1.73 -3.22
C MET A 87 2.31 3.06 -2.87
N LEU A 88 2.56 4.09 -3.68
CA LEU A 88 1.93 5.41 -3.57
C LEU A 88 1.00 5.61 -4.78
N ASP A 89 -0.28 5.89 -4.52
CA ASP A 89 -1.28 6.19 -5.55
C ASP A 89 -1.94 7.54 -5.23
N ASN A 90 -1.62 8.55 -6.04
CA ASN A 90 -2.20 9.89 -5.94
C ASN A 90 -3.15 10.20 -7.11
N ARG A 91 -3.66 9.19 -7.84
CA ARG A 91 -4.54 9.41 -9.00
C ARG A 91 -5.88 10.08 -8.65
N GLN A 92 -6.24 10.11 -7.37
CA GLN A 92 -7.43 10.81 -6.89
C GLN A 92 -7.14 12.25 -6.44
N ASP A 93 -5.87 12.66 -6.35
CA ASP A 93 -5.47 14.04 -6.11
C ASP A 93 -5.64 14.86 -7.39
N ARG A 94 -6.66 15.72 -7.40
CA ARG A 94 -7.00 16.53 -8.58
C ARG A 94 -5.99 17.64 -8.85
N PHE A 95 -5.10 17.91 -7.89
CA PHE A 95 -4.10 18.97 -7.93
C PHE A 95 -2.67 18.43 -8.08
N ALA A 96 -2.48 17.10 -8.21
CA ALA A 96 -1.17 16.48 -8.39
C ALA A 96 -0.48 16.83 -9.74
N GLY A 97 -1.22 17.37 -10.71
CA GLY A 97 -0.67 17.83 -11.99
C GLY A 97 0.07 16.72 -12.75
N ASN A 98 1.28 17.01 -13.23
CA ASN A 98 2.11 16.03 -13.97
C ASN A 98 2.71 14.93 -13.09
N HIS A 99 2.56 15.02 -11.77
CA HIS A 99 3.00 14.00 -10.82
C HIS A 99 1.89 13.02 -10.44
N THR A 100 0.75 13.09 -11.13
CA THR A 100 -0.37 12.15 -10.95
C THR A 100 0.01 10.77 -11.49
N GLY A 101 -0.07 9.73 -10.66
CA GLY A 101 0.30 8.38 -11.04
C GLY A 101 0.32 7.39 -9.89
N MET A 102 1.00 6.28 -10.14
CA MET A 102 1.30 5.28 -9.15
C MET A 102 2.80 5.04 -9.17
N ASP A 103 3.41 5.07 -7.99
CA ASP A 103 4.82 4.77 -7.78
C ASP A 103 4.96 3.56 -6.86
N GLU A 104 5.97 2.73 -7.13
CA GLU A 104 6.30 1.57 -6.32
C GLU A 104 7.80 1.59 -5.98
N ASP A 105 8.12 1.24 -4.73
CA ASP A 105 9.50 1.01 -4.30
C ASP A 105 9.58 -0.16 -3.31
N SER A 106 10.78 -0.74 -3.20
CA SER A 106 11.11 -1.78 -2.24
C SER A 106 12.04 -1.20 -1.18
N CYS A 107 11.63 -1.29 0.08
CA CYS A 107 12.37 -0.78 1.24
C CYS A 107 12.71 -1.91 2.21
N LYS A 108 13.74 -1.74 3.06
CA LYS A 108 14.16 -2.81 3.98
C LYS A 108 13.57 -2.71 5.38
N ARG A 109 13.22 -1.50 5.85
CA ARG A 109 12.84 -1.32 7.27
C ARG A 109 12.01 -0.07 7.49
N ILE A 110 11.29 -0.09 8.61
CA ILE A 110 10.62 1.08 9.18
C ILE A 110 11.42 1.56 10.37
N VAL A 111 11.68 2.86 10.45
CA VAL A 111 12.29 3.49 11.62
C VAL A 111 11.29 4.37 12.33
N LYS A 112 11.37 4.34 13.66
CA LYS A 112 10.59 5.17 14.58
C LYS A 112 11.50 6.23 15.18
N GLU A 113 11.29 7.49 14.84
CA GLU A 113 12.04 8.63 15.34
C GLU A 113 11.24 9.39 16.39
N GLN A 114 11.78 9.49 17.60
CA GLN A 114 11.21 10.33 18.64
C GLN A 114 11.64 11.78 18.42
N ARG A 115 10.69 12.68 18.15
CA ARG A 115 10.91 14.13 18.06
C ARG A 115 10.30 14.82 19.27
N GLU A 116 10.48 16.13 19.44
CA GLU A 116 9.98 16.83 20.64
C GLU A 116 8.46 16.67 20.81
N SER A 117 7.68 16.99 19.77
CA SER A 117 6.21 17.02 19.80
C SER A 117 5.50 15.80 19.20
N GLN A 118 6.23 14.93 18.49
CA GLN A 118 5.64 13.82 17.75
C GLN A 118 6.62 12.66 17.58
N THR A 119 6.08 11.50 17.24
CA THR A 119 6.84 10.36 16.73
C THR A 119 6.68 10.30 15.21
N ALA A 120 7.79 10.24 14.48
CA ALA A 120 7.79 10.06 13.02
C ALA A 120 8.10 8.60 12.67
N TYR A 121 7.35 8.05 11.72
CA TYR A 121 7.56 6.72 11.13
C TYR A 121 7.98 6.89 9.68
N ARG A 122 9.09 6.25 9.30
CA ARG A 122 9.68 6.37 7.96
C ARG A 122 10.11 5.01 7.44
N LEU A 123 9.89 4.75 6.16
CA LEU A 123 10.61 3.71 5.43
C LEU A 123 12.02 4.19 5.16
N ILE A 124 13.01 3.31 5.24
CA ILE A 124 14.39 3.60 4.80
C ILE A 124 14.99 2.40 4.07
N ASP A 125 16.19 2.60 3.50
CA ASP A 125 16.90 1.63 2.65
C ASP A 125 16.06 1.19 1.44
N CYS A 126 15.50 2.15 0.73
CA CYS A 126 14.67 1.92 -0.45
C CYS A 126 15.48 1.93 -1.76
N VAL A 127 15.04 1.20 -2.78
CA VAL A 127 15.81 0.94 -4.01
C VAL A 127 15.85 2.14 -4.96
N ASN A 128 14.71 2.80 -5.18
CA ASN A 128 14.55 3.79 -6.25
C ASN A 128 14.79 5.24 -5.79
N GLU A 129 15.37 5.41 -4.60
CA GLU A 129 15.46 6.72 -4.00
C GLU A 129 16.66 7.53 -4.49
N ASN A 130 16.35 8.55 -5.30
CA ASN A 130 17.24 9.62 -5.72
C ASN A 130 17.64 10.55 -4.54
N GLY A 131 18.36 10.03 -3.53
CA GLY A 131 19.05 10.82 -2.51
C GLY A 131 18.24 11.25 -1.27
N ARG A 132 17.06 10.65 -1.01
CA ARG A 132 16.19 11.00 0.14
C ARG A 132 16.18 10.00 1.30
N ASN A 133 16.77 8.81 1.10
CA ASN A 133 16.93 7.75 2.12
C ASN A 133 15.64 7.31 2.83
N GLY A 134 14.46 7.59 2.33
CA GLY A 134 13.21 7.06 2.82
C GLY A 134 11.94 7.72 2.29
N TYR A 135 10.81 7.10 2.62
CA TYR A 135 9.46 7.68 2.53
C TYR A 135 8.90 7.91 3.93
N ASP A 136 8.26 9.05 4.15
CA ASP A 136 7.50 9.30 5.37
C ASP A 136 6.19 8.48 5.33
N LEU A 137 5.81 7.90 6.47
CA LEU A 137 4.57 7.13 6.64
C LEU A 137 3.57 7.87 7.52
N LEU A 138 3.98 8.24 8.74
CA LEU A 138 3.05 8.76 9.73
C LEU A 138 3.77 9.64 10.75
N TYR A 139 3.10 10.71 11.15
CA TYR A 139 3.53 11.59 12.23
C TYR A 139 2.47 11.56 13.34
N VAL A 140 2.79 10.91 14.46
CA VAL A 140 1.86 10.70 15.57
C VAL A 140 2.18 11.72 16.67
N PRO A 141 1.29 12.67 16.99
CA PRO A 141 1.50 13.61 18.09
C PRO A 141 1.70 12.87 19.42
N LYS A 142 2.62 13.37 20.25
CA LYS A 142 2.74 12.86 21.62
C LYS A 142 1.51 13.29 22.43
N LYS A 143 1.02 12.38 23.27
CA LYS A 143 -0.04 12.66 24.24
C LYS A 143 0.51 13.46 25.42
#